data_AF-Q9VJM3-F1
#
_entry.id   AF-Q9VJM3-F1
#
_cell.length_a   1.000
_cell.length_b   1.000
_cell.length_c   1.000
_cell.angle_alpha   90.00
_cell.angle_beta   90.00
_cell.angle_gamma   90.00
#
_symmetry.space_group_name_H-M   'P 1'
#
loop_
_entity.id
_entity.type
_entity.pdbx_description
1 polymer ?
#
loop_
_entity_poly.entity_id
_entity_poly.type
_entity_poly.pdbx_seq_one_letter_code
_entity_poly.pdbx_strand_id
1 'polypeptide(L)'
;MREKWKALLLLLQLLAHLESGQAIWFPWYFQRYGLAPHSSRHGGGHKNNTDPGSTCPPGYEIKASVAGLSGGTAGCERVVGSKAGRLCDDNPVLMQLARLYVVSPERIVLLLAQPSLTESCAEITDVLDNIRNSMRNCVLAPDNIYGRLADGLSYFQSEVCVGGDGSNRKRCTGLQESHNCLKELRTDMIECEAPADWYERRNASKVCHIFNDVLDCYYTRAALLCGLEVARQLRSFAGDSMGRAMIHKCEVSKRLPRVDNAMPVNASSGASLRSSWLGALISWIFVIYFSDIKYIFGLLVY
;
A
#
# COMPACT_ATOMS: atom_id res chain seq x y z
N MET A 1 -42.89 1.79 25.58
CA MET A 1 -41.63 2.57 25.75
C MET A 1 -40.40 1.69 25.99
N ARG A 2 -40.46 0.67 26.86
CA ARG A 2 -39.31 -0.19 27.23
C ARG A 2 -38.59 -0.88 26.05
N GLU A 3 -39.34 -1.35 25.06
CA GLU A 3 -38.82 -1.99 23.83
C GLU A 3 -37.91 -1.05 23.01
N LYS A 4 -38.35 0.21 22.81
CA LYS A 4 -37.59 1.21 22.04
C LYS A 4 -36.25 1.54 22.69
N TRP A 5 -36.22 1.60 24.03
CA TRP A 5 -34.99 1.84 24.79
C TRP A 5 -34.01 0.66 24.71
N LYS A 6 -34.51 -0.58 24.70
CA LYS A 6 -33.66 -1.76 24.47
C LYS A 6 -33.00 -1.74 23.09
N ALA A 7 -33.76 -1.43 22.04
CA ALA A 7 -33.22 -1.31 20.69
C ALA A 7 -32.17 -0.20 20.58
N LEU A 8 -32.42 0.96 21.20
CA LEU A 8 -31.46 2.07 21.23
C LEU A 8 -30.16 1.70 21.97
N LEU A 9 -30.26 1.03 23.12
CA LEU A 9 -29.10 0.58 23.88
C LEU A 9 -28.28 -0.48 23.14
N LEU A 10 -28.95 -1.43 22.47
CA LEU A 10 -28.26 -2.41 21.63
C LEU A 10 -27.56 -1.74 20.45
N LEU A 11 -28.19 -0.74 19.82
CA LEU A 11 -27.57 0.03 18.75
C LEU A 11 -26.35 0.82 19.24
N LEU A 12 -26.45 1.47 20.41
CA LEU A 12 -25.32 2.19 21.02
C LEU A 12 -24.18 1.25 21.41
N GLN A 13 -24.49 0.07 21.94
CA GLN A 13 -23.48 -0.93 22.27
C GLN A 13 -22.83 -1.51 21.01
N LEU A 14 -23.62 -1.73 19.95
CA LEU A 14 -23.09 -2.14 18.65
C LEU A 14 -22.19 -1.04 18.07
N LEU A 15 -22.58 0.23 18.14
CA LEU A 15 -21.77 1.37 17.68
C LEU A 15 -20.50 1.57 18.53
N ALA A 16 -20.55 1.25 19.83
CA ALA A 16 -19.39 1.30 20.72
C ALA A 16 -18.45 0.10 20.54
N HIS A 17 -18.96 -1.04 20.04
CA HIS A 17 -18.16 -2.24 19.72
C HIS A 17 -17.79 -2.36 18.25
N LEU A 18 -18.40 -1.59 17.36
CA LEU A 18 -17.81 -1.28 16.08
C LEU A 18 -16.55 -0.49 16.40
N GLU A 19 -15.43 -1.22 16.52
CA GLU A 19 -14.11 -0.63 16.44
C GLU A 19 -14.13 0.33 15.25
N SER A 20 -14.11 1.62 15.55
CA SER A 20 -14.13 2.72 14.58
C SER A 20 -12.94 2.68 13.61
N GLY A 21 -12.04 1.69 13.75
CA GLY A 21 -10.94 1.43 12.84
C GLY A 21 -11.28 0.50 11.66
N GLN A 22 -12.20 -0.46 11.79
CA GLN A 22 -12.36 -1.48 10.73
C GLN A 22 -13.43 -1.18 9.68
N ALA A 23 -14.40 -0.35 10.02
CA ALA A 23 -15.35 0.19 9.05
C ALA A 23 -15.04 1.68 8.92
N ILE A 24 -14.77 2.15 7.69
CA ILE A 24 -14.65 3.54 7.21
C ILE A 24 -13.32 3.72 6.45
N TRP A 25 -13.24 3.15 5.24
CA TRP A 25 -12.66 3.81 4.05
C TRP A 25 -12.89 3.06 2.73
N PHE A 26 -13.58 1.91 2.75
CA PHE A 26 -14.22 1.37 1.56
C PHE A 26 -15.64 1.90 1.23
N PRO A 27 -16.25 2.94 1.86
CA PRO A 27 -17.59 3.38 1.46
C PRO A 27 -17.70 3.63 -0.03
N TRP A 28 -16.72 4.31 -0.64
CA TRP A 28 -16.81 4.64 -2.06
C TRP A 28 -16.69 3.40 -2.97
N TYR A 29 -15.74 2.49 -2.69
CA TYR A 29 -15.62 1.26 -3.48
C TYR A 29 -16.85 0.38 -3.30
N PHE A 30 -17.26 0.07 -2.06
CA PHE A 30 -18.47 -0.71 -1.80
C PHE A 30 -19.74 -0.02 -2.32
N GLN A 31 -19.81 1.31 -2.31
CA GLN A 31 -20.93 2.07 -2.87
C GLN A 31 -20.96 1.96 -4.41
N ARG A 32 -19.81 2.06 -5.07
CA ARG A 32 -19.71 2.02 -6.53
C ARG A 32 -19.87 0.61 -7.09
N TYR A 33 -19.39 -0.38 -6.36
CA TYR A 33 -19.15 -1.73 -6.86
C TYR A 33 -19.95 -2.81 -6.11
N GLY A 34 -20.37 -2.55 -4.87
CA GLY A 34 -21.03 -3.55 -4.02
C GLY A 34 -20.08 -4.65 -3.54
N LEU A 35 -20.65 -5.72 -2.98
CA LEU A 35 -19.93 -6.90 -2.47
C LEU A 35 -19.71 -7.99 -3.54
N ALA A 36 -20.13 -7.74 -4.78
CA ALA A 36 -20.01 -8.72 -5.85
C ALA A 36 -18.53 -8.87 -6.25
N PRO A 37 -17.97 -10.09 -6.29
CA PRO A 37 -16.56 -10.31 -6.58
C PRO A 37 -16.22 -9.82 -8.00
N HIS A 38 -14.97 -9.37 -8.21
CA HIS A 38 -14.57 -8.82 -9.51
C HIS A 38 -14.71 -9.87 -10.62
N SER A 39 -14.48 -11.15 -10.27
CA SER A 39 -14.60 -12.29 -11.17
C SER A 39 -16.00 -12.43 -11.78
N SER A 40 -17.07 -12.12 -11.02
CA SER A 40 -18.45 -12.11 -11.52
C SER A 40 -18.74 -11.00 -12.54
N ARG A 41 -17.93 -9.93 -12.58
CA ARG A 41 -18.17 -8.77 -13.46
C ARG A 41 -17.50 -8.91 -14.83
N HIS A 42 -16.46 -9.74 -14.91
CA HIS A 42 -15.80 -10.06 -16.18
C HIS A 42 -16.49 -11.20 -16.93
N GLY A 43 -17.29 -12.00 -16.21
CA GLY A 43 -18.10 -13.10 -16.76
C GLY A 43 -19.44 -12.67 -17.36
N GLY A 44 -19.45 -11.69 -18.27
CA GLY A 44 -20.57 -11.47 -19.18
C GLY A 44 -21.77 -10.67 -18.64
N GLY A 45 -22.27 -9.75 -19.48
CA GLY A 45 -23.62 -9.22 -19.37
C GLY A 45 -23.74 -7.83 -18.75
N HIS A 46 -23.44 -6.79 -19.53
CA HIS A 46 -24.22 -5.55 -19.65
C HIS A 46 -23.42 -4.54 -20.48
N LYS A 47 -23.32 -4.78 -21.79
CA LYS A 47 -23.05 -3.70 -22.73
C LYS A 47 -24.14 -3.72 -23.78
N ASN A 48 -24.89 -2.62 -23.83
CA ASN A 48 -25.81 -2.32 -24.91
C ASN A 48 -25.04 -2.29 -26.23
N ASN A 49 -25.66 -2.84 -27.26
CA ASN A 49 -25.11 -3.21 -28.57
C ASN A 49 -24.68 -2.05 -29.49
N THR A 50 -24.26 -0.88 -29.00
CA THR A 50 -24.10 0.30 -29.87
C THR A 50 -22.72 0.94 -29.93
N ASP A 51 -21.68 0.44 -29.24
CA ASP A 51 -20.33 0.98 -29.40
C ASP A 51 -19.42 0.06 -30.25
N PRO A 52 -19.10 0.45 -31.50
CA PRO A 52 -18.15 -0.27 -32.35
C PRO A 52 -16.73 -0.03 -31.82
N GLY A 53 -16.34 -0.79 -30.80
CA GLY A 53 -15.02 -0.67 -30.17
C GLY A 53 -14.83 -1.49 -28.89
N SER A 54 -15.66 -2.50 -28.64
CA SER A 54 -15.53 -3.35 -27.45
C SER A 54 -14.31 -4.26 -27.55
N THR A 55 -13.13 -3.72 -27.25
CA THR A 55 -11.92 -4.51 -26.99
C THR A 55 -12.12 -5.27 -25.68
N CYS A 56 -11.96 -6.59 -25.73
CA CYS A 56 -11.99 -7.45 -24.55
C CYS A 56 -10.77 -7.17 -23.65
N PRO A 57 -10.90 -7.36 -22.33
CA PRO A 57 -9.76 -7.25 -21.42
C PRO A 57 -8.66 -8.26 -21.79
N PRO A 58 -7.39 -7.98 -21.51
CA PRO A 58 -6.28 -8.89 -21.80
C PRO A 58 -6.54 -10.30 -21.23
N GLY A 59 -6.50 -11.32 -22.10
CA GLY A 59 -6.79 -12.71 -21.74
C GLY A 59 -8.19 -13.21 -22.15
N TYR A 60 -9.02 -12.33 -22.71
CA TYR A 60 -10.35 -12.66 -23.22
C TYR A 60 -10.45 -12.28 -24.71
N GLU A 61 -11.14 -13.11 -25.49
CA GLU A 61 -11.47 -12.89 -26.90
C GLU A 61 -12.96 -12.57 -27.05
N ILE A 62 -13.34 -11.87 -28.12
CA ILE A 62 -14.77 -11.63 -28.40
C ILE A 62 -15.41 -12.98 -28.69
N LYS A 63 -16.46 -13.32 -27.96
CA LYS A 63 -17.23 -14.54 -28.20
C LYS A 63 -17.75 -14.50 -29.63
N ALA A 64 -17.29 -15.41 -30.48
CA ALA A 64 -17.78 -15.54 -31.84
C ALA A 64 -19.28 -15.83 -31.78
N SER A 65 -20.10 -14.82 -32.08
CA SER A 65 -21.54 -15.01 -32.19
C SER A 65 -21.77 -15.96 -33.34
N VAL A 66 -22.26 -17.17 -33.02
CA VAL A 66 -22.78 -18.09 -34.03
C VAL A 66 -23.86 -17.31 -34.78
N ALA A 67 -23.59 -16.95 -36.03
CA ALA A 67 -24.50 -16.20 -36.88
C ALA A 67 -25.74 -17.07 -37.14
N GLY A 68 -26.72 -16.96 -36.24
CA GLY A 68 -27.89 -17.81 -36.27
C GLY A 68 -28.79 -17.59 -35.05
N LEU A 69 -29.79 -16.74 -35.24
CA LEU A 69 -31.13 -16.87 -34.65
C LEU A 69 -31.41 -16.43 -33.21
N SER A 70 -30.50 -15.80 -32.47
CA SER A 70 -30.92 -15.10 -31.24
C SER A 70 -30.01 -13.92 -30.98
N GLY A 71 -30.58 -12.77 -30.62
CA GLY A 71 -29.89 -11.51 -30.32
C GLY A 71 -29.01 -11.57 -29.08
N GLY A 72 -28.10 -12.54 -29.02
CA GLY A 72 -27.13 -12.75 -27.98
C GLY A 72 -26.13 -11.59 -27.96
N THR A 73 -26.01 -10.98 -26.79
CA THR A 73 -25.06 -9.92 -26.49
C THR A 73 -23.63 -10.38 -26.78
N ALA A 74 -22.83 -9.54 -27.45
CA ALA A 74 -21.42 -9.79 -27.68
C ALA A 74 -20.68 -9.82 -26.33
N GLY A 75 -20.47 -11.03 -25.79
CA GLY A 75 -19.68 -11.27 -24.59
C GLY A 75 -18.21 -11.49 -24.94
N CYS A 76 -17.33 -11.38 -23.95
CA CYS A 76 -15.96 -11.85 -24.07
C CYS A 76 -15.88 -13.29 -23.51
N GLU A 77 -15.20 -14.19 -24.22
CA GLU A 77 -14.93 -15.56 -23.83
C GLU A 77 -13.43 -15.75 -23.58
N ARG A 78 -13.03 -16.74 -22.78
CA ARG A 78 -11.63 -17.00 -22.43
C ARG A 78 -10.96 -17.79 -23.55
N VAL A 79 -9.73 -17.41 -23.92
CA VAL A 79 -8.91 -18.20 -24.86
C VAL A 79 -8.67 -19.60 -24.27
N VAL A 80 -9.31 -20.62 -24.86
CA VAL A 80 -9.26 -22.02 -24.44
C VAL A 80 -7.84 -22.56 -24.69
N GLY A 81 -7.04 -22.65 -23.64
CA GLY A 81 -5.65 -23.13 -23.71
C GLY A 81 -4.81 -22.87 -22.46
N SER A 82 -5.23 -21.94 -21.61
CA SER A 82 -4.61 -21.78 -20.29
C SER A 82 -5.18 -22.82 -19.33
N LYS A 83 -4.35 -23.77 -18.87
CA LYS A 83 -4.67 -24.80 -17.84
C LYS A 83 -5.50 -24.15 -16.72
N ALA A 84 -6.81 -24.32 -16.79
CA ALA A 84 -7.75 -23.49 -16.04
C ALA A 84 -7.87 -24.03 -14.61
N GLY A 85 -6.95 -23.60 -13.74
CA GLY A 85 -7.26 -23.58 -12.32
C GLY A 85 -8.57 -22.83 -12.11
N ARG A 86 -9.43 -23.34 -11.20
CA ARG A 86 -10.66 -22.67 -10.78
C ARG A 86 -10.35 -21.20 -10.45
N LEU A 87 -11.16 -20.25 -10.91
CA LEU A 87 -10.97 -18.84 -10.52
C LEU A 87 -11.29 -18.68 -9.04
N CYS A 88 -10.49 -17.88 -8.34
CA CYS A 88 -10.77 -17.55 -6.95
C CYS A 88 -11.99 -16.61 -6.83
N ASP A 89 -12.74 -16.76 -5.75
CA ASP A 89 -13.43 -15.63 -5.16
C ASP A 89 -12.35 -14.68 -4.61
N ASP A 90 -12.39 -13.43 -5.01
CA ASP A 90 -11.38 -12.44 -4.67
C ASP A 90 -11.73 -11.63 -3.41
N ASN A 91 -12.95 -11.80 -2.87
CA ASN A 91 -13.36 -11.18 -1.61
C ASN A 91 -12.41 -11.52 -0.44
N PRO A 92 -11.94 -12.77 -0.24
CA PRO A 92 -10.94 -13.06 0.79
C PRO A 92 -9.64 -12.26 0.61
N VAL A 93 -9.20 -12.03 -0.63
CA VAL A 93 -7.97 -11.26 -0.92
C VAL A 93 -8.20 -9.78 -0.61
N LEU A 94 -9.35 -9.23 -1.04
CA LEU A 94 -9.77 -7.88 -0.70
C LEU A 94 -9.80 -7.65 0.81
N MET A 95 -10.41 -8.56 1.58
CA MET A 95 -10.51 -8.43 3.03
C MET A 95 -9.13 -8.44 3.71
N GLN A 96 -8.17 -9.19 3.17
CA GLN A 96 -6.80 -9.18 3.69
C GLN A 96 -6.06 -7.89 3.35
N LEU A 97 -6.19 -7.37 2.12
CA LEU A 97 -5.61 -6.09 1.72
C LEU A 97 -6.20 -4.92 2.52
N ALA A 98 -7.50 -5.00 2.86
CA ALA A 98 -8.19 -3.98 3.64
C ALA A 98 -7.60 -3.78 5.05
N ARG A 99 -7.05 -4.83 5.67
CA ARG A 99 -6.38 -4.76 6.98
C ARG A 99 -5.21 -3.77 6.98
N LEU A 100 -4.49 -3.71 5.86
CA LEU A 100 -3.37 -2.79 5.66
C LEU A 100 -3.77 -1.48 4.96
N TYR A 101 -5.06 -1.27 4.69
CA TYR A 101 -5.56 -0.16 3.87
C TYR A 101 -4.92 -0.07 2.47
N VAL A 102 -4.55 -1.23 1.89
CA VAL A 102 -3.97 -1.30 0.54
C VAL A 102 -5.10 -1.30 -0.48
N VAL A 103 -5.50 -0.11 -0.91
CA VAL A 103 -6.57 0.12 -1.89
C VAL A 103 -6.08 0.65 -3.24
N SER A 104 -4.80 1.00 -3.33
CA SER A 104 -4.17 1.53 -4.53
C SER A 104 -2.65 1.30 -4.52
N PRO A 105 -1.97 1.39 -5.68
CA PRO A 105 -0.52 1.21 -5.78
C PRO A 105 0.28 2.11 -4.82
N GLU A 106 -0.09 3.39 -4.71
CA GLU A 106 0.58 4.37 -3.86
C GLU A 106 0.41 4.07 -2.36
N ARG A 107 -0.71 3.44 -1.96
CA ARG A 107 -0.92 3.01 -0.56
C ARG A 107 0.02 1.90 -0.12
N ILE A 108 0.52 1.08 -1.06
CA ILE A 108 1.58 0.10 -0.77
C ILE A 108 2.87 0.84 -0.39
N VAL A 109 3.24 1.86 -1.16
CA VAL A 109 4.45 2.65 -0.89
C VAL A 109 4.35 3.40 0.44
N LEU A 110 3.15 3.88 0.80
CA LEU A 110 2.88 4.56 2.06
C LEU A 110 3.14 3.68 3.31
N LEU A 111 3.22 2.35 3.17
CA LEU A 111 3.60 1.45 4.26
C LEU A 111 5.06 1.70 4.73
N LEU A 112 5.93 2.26 3.87
CA LEU A 112 7.27 2.71 4.29
C LEU A 112 7.22 3.87 5.31
N ALA A 113 6.16 4.67 5.29
CA ALA A 113 5.98 5.81 6.18
C ALA A 113 5.16 5.45 7.43
N GLN A 114 5.11 4.16 7.81
CA GLN A 114 4.55 3.73 9.09
C GLN A 114 5.52 4.00 10.24
N PRO A 115 5.04 4.29 11.46
CA PRO A 115 5.89 4.58 12.62
C PRO A 115 6.88 3.46 12.95
N SER A 116 6.45 2.20 12.82
CA SER A 116 7.24 1.00 13.07
C SER A 116 7.27 0.12 11.83
N LEU A 117 8.42 0.10 11.15
CA LEU A 117 8.61 -0.74 9.96
C LEU A 117 8.58 -2.23 10.30
N THR A 118 9.14 -2.59 11.45
CA THR A 118 9.18 -3.98 11.94
C THR A 118 7.77 -4.54 12.17
N GLU A 119 6.90 -3.79 12.84
CA GLU A 119 5.51 -4.19 13.05
C GLU A 119 4.76 -4.28 11.71
N SER A 120 4.93 -3.27 10.85
CA SER A 120 4.34 -3.26 9.51
C SER A 120 4.76 -4.50 8.70
N CYS A 121 6.03 -4.89 8.77
CA CYS A 121 6.55 -6.08 8.08
C CYS A 121 5.99 -7.40 8.63
N ALA A 122 5.76 -7.49 9.95
CA ALA A 122 5.10 -8.64 10.53
C ALA A 122 3.64 -8.76 10.04
N GLU A 123 2.91 -7.64 10.02
CA GLU A 123 1.52 -7.61 9.55
C GLU A 123 1.41 -7.90 8.05
N ILE A 124 2.31 -7.34 7.23
CA ILE A 124 2.40 -7.63 5.79
C ILE A 124 2.63 -9.12 5.54
N THR A 125 3.49 -9.74 6.34
CA THR A 125 3.78 -11.17 6.23
C THR A 125 2.54 -12.02 6.53
N ASP A 126 1.84 -11.72 7.63
CA ASP A 126 0.57 -12.39 7.97
C ASP A 126 -0.49 -12.21 6.89
N VAL A 127 -0.68 -11.00 6.37
CA VAL A 127 -1.63 -10.70 5.30
C VAL A 127 -1.31 -11.47 4.02
N LEU A 128 -0.05 -11.47 3.59
CA LEU A 128 0.38 -12.20 2.39
C LEU A 128 0.24 -13.71 2.55
N ASP A 129 0.51 -14.27 3.73
CA ASP A 129 0.32 -15.68 3.99
C ASP A 129 -1.16 -16.07 3.96
N ASN A 130 -2.04 -15.23 4.54
CA ASN A 130 -3.49 -15.44 4.44
C ASN A 130 -4.03 -15.33 3.01
N ILE A 131 -3.49 -14.41 2.19
CA ILE A 131 -3.79 -14.31 0.76
C ILE A 131 -3.34 -15.57 0.02
N ARG A 132 -2.10 -16.03 0.22
CA ARG A 132 -1.60 -17.28 -0.40
C ARG A 132 -2.45 -18.47 0.02
N ASN A 133 -2.86 -18.54 1.28
CA ASN A 133 -3.70 -19.59 1.82
C ASN A 133 -5.09 -19.63 1.19
N SER A 134 -5.74 -18.47 0.99
CA SER A 134 -7.04 -18.40 0.33
C SER A 134 -6.98 -18.77 -1.16
N MET A 135 -5.82 -18.59 -1.79
CA MET A 135 -5.61 -18.90 -3.20
C MET A 135 -4.98 -20.28 -3.47
N ARG A 136 -4.73 -21.13 -2.46
CA ARG A 136 -4.00 -22.41 -2.65
C ARG A 136 -4.56 -23.32 -3.75
N ASN A 137 -5.88 -23.29 -3.95
CA ASN A 137 -6.60 -24.19 -4.87
C ASN A 137 -7.28 -23.46 -6.04
N CYS A 138 -6.93 -22.19 -6.28
CA CYS A 138 -7.54 -21.37 -7.31
C CYS A 138 -6.53 -20.33 -7.82
N VAL A 139 -6.86 -19.64 -8.92
CA VAL A 139 -6.01 -18.60 -9.50
C VAL A 139 -6.83 -17.36 -9.74
N LEU A 140 -6.32 -16.18 -9.38
CA LEU A 140 -6.95 -14.91 -9.75
C LEU A 140 -6.76 -14.63 -11.24
N ALA A 141 -7.71 -13.92 -11.85
CA ALA A 141 -7.54 -13.45 -13.23
C ALA A 141 -6.30 -12.53 -13.33
N PRO A 142 -5.56 -12.54 -14.45
CA PRO A 142 -4.32 -11.76 -14.59
C PRO A 142 -4.54 -10.24 -14.56
N ASP A 143 -5.76 -9.78 -14.82
CA ASP A 143 -6.21 -8.40 -14.74
C ASP A 143 -6.96 -8.09 -13.43
N ASN A 144 -7.03 -9.03 -12.49
CA ASN A 144 -7.64 -8.81 -11.18
C ASN A 144 -6.80 -7.79 -10.38
N ILE A 145 -7.42 -6.66 -10.05
CA ILE A 145 -6.77 -5.56 -9.33
C ILE A 145 -6.21 -5.98 -7.97
N TYR A 146 -6.87 -6.87 -7.24
CA TYR A 146 -6.42 -7.30 -5.91
C TYR A 146 -5.22 -8.24 -6.01
N GLY A 147 -5.21 -9.10 -7.05
CA GLY A 147 -4.04 -9.90 -7.38
C GLY A 147 -2.82 -9.02 -7.69
N ARG A 148 -3.02 -7.92 -8.41
CA ARG A 148 -1.96 -6.94 -8.69
C ARG A 148 -1.48 -6.23 -7.42
N LEU A 149 -2.40 -5.72 -6.60
CA LEU A 149 -2.05 -5.10 -5.32
C LEU A 149 -1.28 -6.07 -4.41
N ALA A 150 -1.67 -7.34 -4.37
CA ALA A 150 -0.96 -8.38 -3.63
C ALA A 150 0.45 -8.66 -4.20
N ASP A 151 0.65 -8.60 -5.52
CA ASP A 151 1.98 -8.72 -6.15
C ASP A 151 2.88 -7.52 -5.78
N GLY A 152 2.35 -6.29 -5.85
CA GLY A 152 3.05 -5.09 -5.36
C GLY A 152 3.41 -5.17 -3.87
N LEU A 153 2.50 -5.69 -3.05
CA LEU A 153 2.72 -5.88 -1.62
C LEU A 153 3.76 -6.99 -1.33
N SER A 154 3.74 -8.07 -2.11
CA SER A 154 4.76 -9.13 -2.01
C SER A 154 6.14 -8.59 -2.39
N TYR A 155 6.21 -7.67 -3.35
CA TYR A 155 7.45 -6.99 -3.70
C TYR A 155 7.94 -6.07 -2.58
N PHE A 156 7.03 -5.30 -1.96
CA PHE A 156 7.33 -4.54 -0.76
C PHE A 156 7.95 -5.45 0.31
N GLN A 157 7.33 -6.58 0.61
CA GLN A 157 7.84 -7.54 1.60
C GLN A 157 9.27 -7.98 1.27
N SER A 158 9.53 -8.40 0.03
CA SER A 158 10.86 -8.88 -0.35
C SER A 158 11.94 -7.80 -0.25
N GLU A 159 11.63 -6.58 -0.68
CA GLU A 159 12.62 -5.49 -0.74
C GLU A 159 12.84 -4.84 0.62
N VAL A 160 11.77 -4.58 1.38
CA VAL A 160 11.82 -3.76 2.58
C VAL A 160 11.92 -4.61 3.85
N CYS A 161 11.21 -5.75 3.89
CA CYS A 161 11.13 -6.56 5.11
C CYS A 161 12.20 -7.65 5.16
N VAL A 162 12.51 -8.28 4.02
CA VAL A 162 13.51 -9.35 3.94
C VAL A 162 14.92 -8.82 3.62
N GLY A 163 15.02 -7.64 3.01
CA GLY A 163 16.31 -6.99 2.67
C GLY A 163 16.77 -7.17 1.22
N GLY A 164 15.86 -7.58 0.33
CA GLY A 164 16.09 -7.72 -1.11
C GLY A 164 17.03 -8.86 -1.48
N ASP A 165 17.21 -9.04 -2.79
CA ASP A 165 18.27 -9.87 -3.35
C ASP A 165 19.57 -9.05 -3.54
N GLY A 166 20.66 -9.74 -3.91
CA GLY A 166 21.98 -9.11 -4.03
C GLY A 166 22.03 -7.87 -4.94
N SER A 167 21.18 -7.79 -5.98
CA SER A 167 21.07 -6.63 -6.87
C SER A 167 20.46 -5.40 -6.20
N ASN A 168 19.42 -5.59 -5.37
CA ASN A 168 18.67 -4.49 -4.78
C ASN A 168 19.11 -4.14 -3.35
N ARG A 169 19.97 -4.97 -2.72
CA ARG A 169 20.44 -4.82 -1.34
C ARG A 169 20.86 -3.40 -0.95
N LYS A 170 21.55 -2.66 -1.82
CA LYS A 170 21.94 -1.27 -1.53
C LYS A 170 20.73 -0.35 -1.35
N ARG A 171 19.73 -0.47 -2.22
CA ARG A 171 18.48 0.29 -2.13
C ARG A 171 17.67 -0.13 -0.90
N CYS A 172 17.58 -1.43 -0.62
CA CYS A 172 16.91 -1.96 0.58
C CYS A 172 17.52 -1.39 1.86
N THR A 173 18.85 -1.45 1.97
CA THR A 173 19.58 -0.92 3.12
C THR A 173 19.36 0.59 3.24
N GLY A 174 19.46 1.33 2.14
CA GLY A 174 19.25 2.78 2.15
C GLY A 174 17.83 3.21 2.54
N LEU A 175 16.79 2.47 2.12
CA LEU A 175 15.41 2.71 2.56
C LEU A 175 15.21 2.43 4.05
N GLN A 176 15.80 1.33 4.56
CA GLN A 176 15.74 0.98 5.98
C GLN A 176 16.50 2.00 6.84
N GLU A 177 17.71 2.39 6.44
CA GLU A 177 18.51 3.42 7.11
C GLU A 177 17.80 4.78 7.12
N SER A 178 17.05 5.08 6.05
CA SER A 178 16.30 6.33 5.90
C SER A 178 14.89 6.29 6.49
N HIS A 179 14.46 5.17 7.08
CA HIS A 179 13.08 4.99 7.60
C HIS A 179 12.71 6.09 8.61
N ASN A 180 13.66 6.48 9.47
CA ASN A 180 13.45 7.56 10.44
C ASN A 180 13.07 8.90 9.80
N CYS A 181 13.50 9.15 8.57
CA CYS A 181 13.06 10.32 7.81
C CYS A 181 11.78 10.04 7.03
N LEU A 182 11.69 8.88 6.37
CA LEU A 182 10.53 8.52 5.55
C LEU A 182 9.22 8.47 6.34
N LYS A 183 9.25 8.06 7.62
CA LYS A 183 8.06 8.08 8.49
C LYS A 183 7.51 9.49 8.73
N GLU A 184 8.37 10.52 8.72
CA GLU A 184 7.96 11.92 8.86
C GLU A 184 7.31 12.45 7.57
N LEU A 185 7.57 11.81 6.41
CA LEU A 185 6.96 12.17 5.13
C LEU A 185 5.52 11.68 4.97
N ARG A 186 4.94 10.99 5.96
CA ARG A 186 3.65 10.30 5.77
C ARG A 186 2.57 11.22 5.22
N THR A 187 2.40 12.40 5.80
CA THR A 187 1.39 13.39 5.36
C THR A 187 1.73 13.92 3.97
N ASP A 188 2.99 14.27 3.71
CA ASP A 188 3.46 14.71 2.39
C ASP A 188 3.24 13.66 1.30
N MET A 189 3.40 12.38 1.63
CA MET A 189 3.17 11.27 0.71
C MET A 189 1.67 11.05 0.43
N ILE A 190 0.80 11.32 1.40
CA ILE A 190 -0.66 11.27 1.19
C ILE A 190 -1.09 12.39 0.23
N GLU A 191 -0.46 13.56 0.27
CA GLU A 191 -0.73 14.64 -0.70
C GLU A 191 -0.36 14.27 -2.15
N CYS A 192 0.49 13.26 -2.34
CA CYS A 192 0.84 12.72 -3.66
C CYS A 192 -0.17 11.70 -4.19
N GLU A 193 -1.25 11.39 -3.46
CA GLU A 193 -2.23 10.40 -3.89
C GLU A 193 -2.94 10.81 -5.19
N ALA A 194 -3.00 9.85 -6.10
CA ALA A 194 -3.65 10.03 -7.38
C ALA A 194 -5.19 9.92 -7.24
N PRO A 195 -5.96 10.35 -8.26
CA PRO A 195 -7.41 10.24 -8.22
C PRO A 195 -7.89 8.79 -8.03
N ALA A 196 -9.01 8.59 -7.35
CA ALA A 196 -9.59 7.25 -7.16
C ALA A 196 -9.71 6.47 -8.48
N ASP A 197 -9.35 5.18 -8.44
CA ASP A 197 -9.33 4.23 -9.55
C ASP A 197 -8.51 4.69 -10.77
N TRP A 198 -7.52 5.57 -10.59
CA TRP A 198 -6.70 6.05 -11.71
C TRP A 198 -6.03 4.90 -12.47
N TYR A 199 -5.61 3.85 -11.75
CA TYR A 199 -4.89 2.69 -12.27
C TYR A 199 -5.79 1.65 -12.97
N GLU A 200 -7.12 1.74 -12.79
CA GLU A 200 -8.11 0.86 -13.45
C GLU A 200 -8.55 1.41 -14.81
N ARG A 201 -8.12 2.62 -15.18
CA ARG A 201 -8.55 3.28 -16.42
C ARG A 201 -8.05 2.51 -17.66
N ARG A 202 -8.86 2.52 -18.73
CA ARG A 202 -8.50 1.87 -20.01
C ARG A 202 -7.40 2.60 -20.79
N ASN A 203 -7.25 3.91 -20.60
CA ASN A 203 -6.28 4.72 -21.34
C ASN A 203 -4.89 4.62 -20.68
N ALA A 204 -4.04 3.74 -21.21
CA ALA A 204 -2.69 3.49 -20.73
C ALA A 204 -1.85 4.77 -20.65
N SER A 205 -1.91 5.67 -21.64
CA SER A 205 -1.15 6.92 -21.63
C SER A 205 -1.53 7.81 -20.45
N LYS A 206 -2.82 7.92 -20.14
CA LYS A 206 -3.29 8.69 -18.98
C LYS A 206 -2.88 8.03 -17.66
N VAL A 207 -2.95 6.70 -17.57
CA VAL A 207 -2.48 5.95 -16.40
C VAL A 207 -0.99 6.18 -16.19
N CYS A 208 -0.17 6.05 -17.23
CA CYS A 208 1.28 6.21 -17.12
C CYS A 208 1.73 7.65 -16.86
N HIS A 209 0.95 8.65 -17.29
CA HIS A 209 1.18 10.03 -16.89
C HIS A 209 0.96 10.21 -15.39
N ILE A 210 -0.20 9.78 -14.86
CA ILE A 210 -0.51 9.87 -13.43
C ILE A 210 0.51 9.07 -12.59
N PHE A 211 0.90 7.88 -13.05
CA PHE A 211 1.95 7.09 -12.41
C PHE A 211 3.24 7.90 -12.23
N ASN A 212 3.72 8.55 -13.29
CA ASN A 212 4.94 9.36 -13.21
C ASN A 212 4.74 10.62 -12.35
N ASP A 213 3.55 11.24 -12.35
CA ASP A 213 3.25 12.39 -11.49
C ASP A 213 3.36 12.02 -10.00
N VAL A 214 2.86 10.84 -9.60
CA VAL A 214 2.99 10.34 -8.22
C VAL A 214 4.47 10.10 -7.87
N LEU A 215 5.24 9.48 -8.77
CA LEU A 215 6.67 9.24 -8.55
C LEU A 215 7.49 10.54 -8.46
N ASP A 216 7.17 11.53 -9.29
CA ASP A 216 7.78 12.86 -9.27
C ASP A 216 7.43 13.61 -7.96
N CYS A 217 6.20 13.46 -7.46
CA CYS A 217 5.78 14.00 -6.18
C CYS A 217 6.57 13.37 -5.02
N TYR A 218 6.64 12.04 -4.94
CA TYR A 218 7.45 11.35 -3.92
C TYR A 218 8.92 11.74 -3.96
N TYR A 219 9.51 11.82 -5.16
CA TYR A 219 10.87 12.27 -5.33
C TYR A 219 11.07 13.68 -4.76
N THR A 220 10.18 14.62 -5.11
CA THR A 220 10.30 16.02 -4.68
C THR A 220 10.15 16.16 -3.16
N ARG A 221 9.16 15.50 -2.56
CA ARG A 221 8.93 15.53 -1.10
C ARG A 221 10.10 14.93 -0.33
N ALA A 222 10.57 13.75 -0.74
CA ALA A 222 11.72 13.12 -0.12
C ALA A 222 13.02 13.91 -0.35
N ALA A 223 13.20 14.57 -1.49
CA ALA A 223 14.39 15.37 -1.74
C ALA A 223 14.45 16.59 -0.82
N LEU A 224 13.32 17.24 -0.57
CA LEU A 224 13.22 18.41 0.31
C LEU A 224 13.46 18.09 1.78
N LEU A 225 13.11 16.88 2.24
CA LEU A 225 13.10 16.52 3.66
C LEU A 225 14.14 15.47 4.06
N CYS A 226 14.44 14.51 3.16
CA CYS A 226 15.37 13.40 3.41
C CYS A 226 16.63 13.44 2.51
N GLY A 227 16.65 14.32 1.50
CA GLY A 227 17.79 14.51 0.60
C GLY A 227 17.69 13.69 -0.68
N LEU A 228 18.54 14.05 -1.66
CA LEU A 228 18.45 13.53 -3.04
C LEU A 228 18.66 12.02 -3.15
N GLU A 229 19.53 11.44 -2.31
CA GLU A 229 19.79 10.00 -2.39
C GLU A 229 18.58 9.18 -1.94
N VAL A 230 17.98 9.54 -0.80
CA VAL A 230 16.74 8.92 -0.30
C VAL A 230 15.61 9.10 -1.32
N ALA A 231 15.51 10.29 -1.92
CA ALA A 231 14.51 10.56 -2.96
C ALA A 231 14.63 9.63 -4.18
N ARG A 232 15.86 9.36 -4.64
CA ARG A 232 16.10 8.42 -5.77
C ARG A 232 15.70 7.00 -5.38
N GLN A 233 16.07 6.57 -4.19
CA GLN A 233 15.75 5.23 -3.69
C GLN A 233 14.24 5.05 -3.53
N LEU A 234 13.55 6.03 -2.93
CA LEU A 234 12.09 6.03 -2.78
C LEU A 234 11.39 6.01 -4.13
N ARG A 235 11.79 6.88 -5.07
CA ARG A 235 11.20 6.92 -6.43
C ARG A 235 11.39 5.59 -7.15
N SER A 236 12.59 5.02 -7.09
CA SER A 236 12.90 3.74 -7.75
C SER A 236 12.09 2.60 -7.15
N PHE A 237 12.03 2.51 -5.82
CA PHE A 237 11.22 1.53 -5.12
C PHE A 237 9.73 1.69 -5.41
N ALA A 238 9.21 2.92 -5.37
CA ALA A 238 7.82 3.21 -5.68
C ALA A 238 7.49 2.82 -7.13
N GLY A 239 8.38 3.11 -8.08
CA GLY A 239 8.22 2.70 -9.48
C GLY A 239 8.06 1.20 -9.65
N ASP A 240 8.90 0.40 -8.98
CA ASP A 240 8.85 -1.06 -9.04
C ASP A 240 7.61 -1.62 -8.30
N SER A 241 7.33 -1.12 -7.10
CA SER A 241 6.20 -1.57 -6.26
C SER A 241 4.86 -1.23 -6.92
N MET A 242 4.69 0.01 -7.36
CA MET A 242 3.46 0.46 -8.01
C MET A 242 3.33 -0.17 -9.41
N GLY A 243 4.44 -0.30 -10.16
CA GLY A 243 4.44 -0.93 -11.49
C GLY A 243 3.90 -2.36 -11.49
N ARG A 244 4.17 -3.13 -10.42
CA ARG A 244 3.63 -4.49 -10.22
C ARG A 244 2.15 -4.48 -9.83
N ALA A 245 1.75 -3.46 -9.08
CA ALA A 245 0.37 -3.27 -8.61
C ALA A 245 -0.61 -2.75 -9.68
N MET A 246 -0.16 -2.53 -10.91
CA MET A 246 -0.98 -2.03 -12.01
C MET A 246 -1.13 -3.04 -13.14
N ILE A 247 -2.20 -2.88 -13.92
CA ILE A 247 -2.43 -3.67 -15.15
C ILE A 247 -1.55 -3.15 -16.29
N HIS A 248 -1.47 -1.82 -16.45
CA HIS A 248 -0.67 -1.18 -17.49
C HIS A 248 0.80 -1.12 -17.10
N LYS A 249 1.68 -1.51 -18.02
CA LYS A 249 3.12 -1.37 -17.85
C LYS A 249 3.53 0.05 -18.21
N CYS A 250 4.01 0.80 -17.23
CA CYS A 250 4.48 2.16 -17.40
C CYS A 250 5.99 2.24 -17.19
N GLU A 251 6.68 2.97 -18.06
CA GLU A 251 8.10 3.25 -17.87
C GLU A 251 8.27 4.40 -16.87
N VAL A 252 9.24 4.24 -15.96
CA VAL A 252 9.65 5.32 -15.07
C VAL A 252 10.44 6.34 -15.87
N SER A 253 9.98 7.60 -15.87
CA SER A 253 10.68 8.70 -16.51
C SER A 253 12.11 8.81 -15.97
N LYS A 254 13.08 8.79 -16.88
CA LYS A 254 14.51 8.99 -16.58
C LYS A 254 14.82 10.42 -16.14
N ARG A 255 13.96 11.39 -16.48
CA ARG A 255 14.12 12.79 -16.09
C ARG A 255 13.62 12.96 -14.67
N LEU A 256 14.53 13.35 -13.77
CA LEU A 256 14.19 13.69 -12.39
C LEU A 256 13.70 15.15 -12.31
N PRO A 257 12.70 15.46 -11.49
CA PRO A 257 12.35 16.82 -11.12
C PRO A 257 13.55 17.57 -10.55
N ARG A 258 13.65 18.86 -10.87
CA ARG A 258 14.66 19.74 -10.27
C ARG A 258 14.16 20.18 -8.89
N VAL A 259 15.02 20.06 -7.88
CA VAL A 259 14.73 20.46 -6.50
C VAL A 259 15.84 21.38 -6.03
N ASP A 260 15.58 22.69 -6.02
CA ASP A 260 16.62 23.70 -5.76
C ASP A 260 17.08 23.74 -4.30
N ASN A 261 16.23 23.33 -3.35
CA ASN A 261 16.49 23.38 -1.90
C ASN A 261 16.45 21.98 -1.27
N ALA A 262 17.09 21.00 -1.89
CA ALA A 262 17.13 19.65 -1.33
C ALA A 262 17.86 19.60 0.01
N MET A 263 17.37 18.78 0.95
CA MET A 263 18.00 18.58 2.25
C MET A 263 19.45 18.09 2.05
N PRO A 264 20.45 18.73 2.70
CA PRO A 264 21.83 18.26 2.61
C PRO A 264 21.98 16.89 3.26
N VAL A 265 22.78 16.02 2.63
CA VAL A 265 22.99 14.61 3.02
C VAL A 265 23.40 14.45 4.49
N ASN A 266 24.08 15.45 5.07
CA ASN A 266 24.61 15.37 6.43
C ASN A 266 23.59 15.75 7.53
N ALA A 267 22.43 16.32 7.18
CA ALA A 267 21.47 16.79 8.16
C ALA A 267 20.64 15.66 8.80
N SER A 268 20.35 14.60 8.05
CA SER A 268 19.49 13.49 8.52
C SER A 268 20.19 12.58 9.54
N SER A 269 21.51 12.46 9.49
CA SER A 269 22.29 11.68 10.46
C SER A 269 22.55 12.41 11.79
N GLY A 270 22.38 13.74 11.84
CA GLY A 270 22.87 14.57 12.96
C GLY A 270 21.88 14.85 14.09
N ALA A 271 20.57 14.69 13.87
CA ALA A 271 19.58 15.09 14.88
C ALA A 271 19.55 14.16 16.12
N SER A 272 20.19 12.98 16.06
CA SER A 272 20.31 12.08 17.21
C SER A 272 21.38 12.49 18.23
N LEU A 273 22.28 13.43 17.93
CA LEU A 273 23.36 13.77 18.87
C LEU A 273 22.92 14.72 20.00
N ARG A 274 21.78 15.40 19.88
CA ARG A 274 21.29 16.27 20.96
C ARG A 274 20.64 15.54 22.14
N SER A 275 20.20 14.29 22.00
CA SER A 275 19.61 13.56 23.13
C SER A 275 20.67 12.90 24.03
N SER A 276 21.86 12.57 23.50
CA SER A 276 22.90 11.89 24.27
C SER A 276 23.50 12.77 25.37
N TRP A 277 23.72 14.07 25.11
CA TRP A 277 24.29 14.96 26.13
C TRP A 277 23.32 15.29 27.25
N LEU A 278 22.03 15.46 26.95
CA LEU A 278 21.01 15.67 27.99
C LEU A 278 20.81 14.40 28.82
N GLY A 279 20.81 13.21 28.19
CA GLY A 279 20.74 11.93 28.91
C GLY A 279 21.96 11.70 29.81
N ALA A 280 23.17 12.02 29.31
CA ALA A 280 24.40 11.93 30.09
C ALA A 280 24.40 12.92 31.27
N LEU A 281 23.98 14.17 31.05
CA LEU A 281 23.87 15.16 32.14
C LEU A 281 22.85 14.75 33.20
N ILE A 282 21.68 14.23 32.80
CA ILE A 282 20.67 13.73 33.75
C ILE A 282 21.20 12.53 34.53
N SER A 283 21.89 11.58 33.86
CA SER A 283 22.49 10.43 34.54
C SER A 283 23.59 10.85 35.52
N TRP A 284 24.44 11.81 35.16
CA TRP A 284 25.45 12.37 36.07
C TRP A 284 24.83 13.11 37.26
N ILE A 285 23.76 13.88 37.06
CA ILE A 285 23.03 14.54 38.15
C ILE A 285 22.45 13.48 39.11
N PHE A 286 21.87 12.40 38.61
CA PHE A 286 21.38 11.31 39.47
C PHE A 286 22.52 10.61 40.23
N VAL A 287 23.65 10.33 39.58
CA VAL A 287 24.81 9.70 40.26
C VAL A 287 25.37 10.61 41.36
N ILE A 288 25.50 11.91 41.12
CA ILE A 288 25.95 12.87 42.14
C ILE A 288 24.93 12.93 43.29
N TYR A 289 23.63 13.07 42.97
CA TYR A 289 22.57 13.17 43.97
C TYR A 289 22.50 11.93 44.87
N PHE A 290 22.64 10.72 44.31
CA PHE A 290 22.66 9.48 45.11
C PHE A 290 23.98 9.25 45.85
N SER A 291 25.10 9.78 45.35
CA SER A 291 26.39 9.70 46.04
C SER A 291 26.41 10.59 47.28
N ASP A 292 25.86 11.80 47.20
CA ASP A 292 25.80 12.73 48.33
C ASP A 292 24.80 12.26 49.41
N ILE A 293 23.69 11.63 49.03
CA ILE A 293 22.76 11.02 50.01
C ILE A 293 23.45 9.93 50.84
N LYS A 294 24.35 9.13 50.25
CA LYS A 294 25.11 8.13 51.01
C LYS A 294 26.07 8.77 52.03
N TYR A 295 26.65 9.92 51.72
CA TYR A 295 27.52 10.62 52.67
C TYR A 295 26.74 11.23 53.83
N ILE A 296 25.51 11.72 53.59
CA ILE A 296 24.67 12.28 54.67
C ILE A 296 24.18 11.18 55.63
N PHE A 297 23.79 10.01 55.13
CA PHE A 297 23.33 8.92 56.01
C PHE A 297 24.47 8.06 56.60
N GLY A 298 25.63 7.98 55.94
CA GLY A 298 26.78 7.23 56.46
C GLY A 298 27.42 7.85 57.71
N LEU A 299 27.27 9.16 57.90
CA LEU A 299 27.80 9.88 59.06
C LEU A 299 26.91 9.80 60.32
N LEU A 300 25.76 9.12 60.24
CA LEU A 300 24.81 9.00 61.35
C LEU A 300 24.84 7.61 62.02
N VAL A 301 25.80 6.74 61.66
CA VAL A 301 25.92 5.37 62.23
C VAL A 301 27.31 5.12 62.85
N TYR A 302 28.04 6.17 63.23
CA TYR A 302 29.20 6.08 64.13
C TYR A 302 29.03 7.07 65.28
#